data_AF-A0A538BRG2-F1
#
_entry.id   AF-A0A538BRG2-F1
#
_cell.length_a   1.000
_cell.length_b   1.000
_cell.length_c   1.000
_cell.angle_alpha   90.00
_cell.angle_beta   90.00
_cell.angle_gamma   90.00
#
_symmetry.space_group_name_H-M   'P 1'
#
loop_
_entity.id
_entity.type
_entity.pdbx_description
1 polymer ?
#
loop_
_entity_poly.entity_id
_entity_poly.type
_entity_poly.pdbx_seq_one_letter_code
_entity_poly.pdbx_strand_id
1 'polypeptide(L)'
;MTRTFTSHVVEDGSYLGIALVVVLVGFAITERRRSGTWALLAFVVVASIMALGPVLHVRGRTSFALPGSWLVKAPLIGNATPDRFPMYTSLAVAVIAAVWVARARGPYGWVRWAPVLLGAVMLLPYIDGSSWYPYDRTPAFFTDGTSASVLTPDENVFVITETNGEEMLWQSAADFAFRMPEGYIGPIPDPYRRTRMSKGLGVEDAHPFEPSSTELSMWLQKNDVTAVVIGDLARKKFERVVYDAGFRQVYEGDGVSVWRMASPSTAAGTG
;
A
#
# COMPACT_ATOMS: atom_id res chain seq x y z
N MET A 1 -0.86 -22.75 -4.88
CA MET A 1 -1.14 -23.04 -3.46
C MET A 1 -1.27 -21.77 -2.60
N THR A 2 -1.72 -20.64 -3.15
CA THR A 2 -1.68 -19.30 -2.50
C THR A 2 -3.05 -18.63 -2.32
N ARG A 3 -4.17 -19.31 -2.64
CA ARG A 3 -5.53 -18.70 -2.63
C ARG A 3 -6.17 -18.51 -1.25
N THR A 4 -5.49 -18.86 -0.16
CA THR A 4 -6.04 -18.80 1.22
C THR A 4 -5.19 -17.97 2.18
N PHE A 5 -4.19 -17.25 1.67
CA PHE A 5 -3.44 -16.27 2.45
C PHE A 5 -4.24 -14.96 2.50
N THR A 6 -4.56 -14.50 3.71
CA THR A 6 -5.36 -13.30 3.96
C THR A 6 -4.51 -12.07 4.28
N SER A 7 -3.17 -12.18 4.32
CA SER A 7 -2.31 -11.01 4.53
C SER A 7 -2.19 -10.20 3.24
N HIS A 8 -2.25 -8.88 3.37
CA HIS A 8 -1.87 -7.99 2.29
C HIS A 8 -0.34 -8.06 2.11
N VAL A 9 0.14 -8.09 0.86
CA VAL A 9 1.59 -8.11 0.55
C VAL A 9 2.34 -6.89 1.13
N VAL A 10 1.59 -5.82 1.45
CA VAL A 10 2.07 -4.59 2.10
C VAL A 10 2.30 -4.76 3.61
N GLU A 11 1.78 -5.81 4.24
CA GLU A 11 1.78 -6.04 5.70
C GLU A 11 2.78 -7.15 6.14
N ASP A 12 3.76 -7.51 5.30
CA ASP A 12 4.74 -8.58 5.55
C ASP A 12 5.91 -8.16 6.47
N GLY A 13 5.69 -7.22 7.40
CA GLY A 13 6.71 -6.73 8.34
C GLY A 13 7.05 -7.70 9.50
N SER A 14 6.44 -8.88 9.54
CA SER A 14 6.52 -9.81 10.68
C SER A 14 7.58 -10.91 10.53
N TYR A 15 8.33 -10.95 9.41
CA TYR A 15 9.34 -11.97 9.18
C TYR A 15 10.55 -11.79 10.11
N LEU A 16 10.80 -12.79 10.96
CA LEU A 16 12.05 -12.94 11.70
C LEU A 16 12.95 -13.94 10.98
N GLY A 17 14.07 -13.44 10.44
CA GLY A 17 15.08 -14.29 9.80
C GLY A 17 15.65 -15.34 10.75
N ILE A 18 16.09 -16.48 10.20
CA ILE A 18 16.66 -17.61 10.96
C ILE A 18 17.83 -17.18 11.86
N ALA A 19 18.62 -16.20 11.43
CA ALA A 19 19.71 -15.63 12.21
C ALA A 19 19.23 -14.97 13.50
N LEU A 20 18.11 -14.24 13.47
CA LEU A 20 17.50 -13.61 14.64
C LEU A 20 16.90 -14.64 15.60
N VAL A 21 16.37 -15.75 15.08
CA VAL A 21 15.95 -16.88 15.91
C VAL A 21 17.13 -17.49 16.66
N VAL A 22 18.28 -17.66 15.99
CA VAL A 22 19.52 -18.13 16.64
C VAL A 22 19.97 -17.17 17.74
N VAL A 23 19.86 -15.85 17.54
CA VAL A 23 20.14 -14.85 18.59
C VAL A 23 19.24 -15.03 19.80
N LEU A 24 17.93 -15.21 19.60
CA LEU A 24 16.97 -15.42 20.70
C LEU A 24 17.27 -16.69 21.49
N VAL A 25 17.53 -17.81 20.80
CA VAL A 25 17.87 -19.09 21.43
C VAL A 25 19.22 -19.00 22.15
N GLY A 26 20.23 -18.41 21.52
CA GLY A 26 21.55 -18.19 22.10
C GLY A 26 21.49 -17.33 23.37
N PHE A 27 20.71 -16.25 23.35
CA PHE A 27 20.47 -15.41 24.51
C PHE A 27 19.76 -16.18 25.63
N ALA A 28 18.71 -16.93 25.31
CA ALA A 28 17.97 -17.74 26.29
C ALA A 28 18.89 -18.77 26.98
N ILE A 29 19.73 -19.48 26.24
CA ILE A 29 20.62 -20.50 26.81
C ILE A 29 21.72 -19.87 27.68
N THR A 30 22.36 -18.81 27.17
CA THR A 30 23.54 -18.21 27.82
C THR A 30 23.20 -17.30 29.00
N GLU A 31 22.05 -16.63 28.99
CA GLU A 31 21.64 -15.67 30.00
C GLU A 31 20.47 -16.17 30.88
N ARG A 32 20.10 -17.46 30.83
CA ARG A 32 18.96 -18.06 31.58
C ARG A 32 18.92 -17.79 33.08
N ARG A 33 20.09 -17.55 33.70
CA ARG A 33 20.22 -17.34 35.15
C ARG A 33 19.83 -15.93 35.61
N ARG A 34 19.49 -15.02 34.68
CA ARG A 34 19.12 -13.65 35.01
C ARG A 34 17.62 -13.43 34.81
N SER A 35 16.98 -12.77 35.77
CA SER A 35 15.55 -12.44 35.73
C SER A 35 15.18 -11.56 34.53
N GLY A 36 16.03 -10.60 34.17
CA GLY A 36 15.81 -9.71 33.02
C GLY A 36 15.76 -10.42 31.66
N THR A 37 16.39 -11.60 31.52
CA THR A 37 16.34 -12.42 30.30
C THR A 37 14.92 -12.88 30.01
N TRP A 38 14.24 -13.38 31.03
CA TRP A 38 12.87 -13.88 30.91
C TRP A 38 11.86 -12.76 30.68
N ALA A 39 12.09 -11.57 31.24
CA ALA A 39 11.26 -10.40 30.96
C ALA A 39 11.34 -9.98 29.49
N LEU A 40 12.54 -9.93 28.91
CA LEU A 40 12.72 -9.60 27.48
C LEU A 40 12.13 -10.67 26.55
N LEU A 41 12.33 -11.95 26.86
CA LEU A 41 11.74 -13.05 26.08
C LEU A 41 10.22 -13.07 26.18
N ALA A 42 9.67 -12.83 27.39
CA ALA A 42 8.22 -12.71 27.58
C ALA A 42 7.66 -11.53 26.78
N PHE A 43 8.37 -10.39 26.74
CA PHE A 43 7.97 -9.24 25.93
C PHE A 43 7.96 -9.57 24.44
N VAL A 44 8.99 -10.26 23.91
CA VAL A 44 9.00 -10.74 22.51
C VAL A 44 7.80 -11.63 22.22
N VAL A 45 7.49 -12.58 23.11
CA VAL A 45 6.36 -13.50 22.95
C VAL A 45 5.03 -12.73 22.97
N VAL A 46 4.83 -11.83 23.94
CA VAL A 46 3.61 -11.01 24.04
C VAL A 46 3.44 -10.12 22.81
N ALA A 47 4.50 -9.41 22.40
CA ALA A 47 4.48 -8.54 21.21
C ALA A 47 4.19 -9.35 19.94
N SER A 48 4.79 -10.54 19.80
CA SER A 48 4.52 -11.45 18.67
C SER A 48 3.07 -11.91 18.67
N ILE A 49 2.53 -12.36 19.81
CA ILE A 49 1.12 -12.77 19.93
C ILE A 49 0.18 -11.61 19.61
N MET A 50 0.51 -10.38 20.03
CA MET A 50 -0.26 -9.19 19.68
C MET A 50 -0.19 -8.86 18.18
N ALA A 51 0.96 -9.10 17.53
CA ALA A 51 1.14 -8.94 16.09
C ALA A 51 0.32 -9.93 15.25
N LEU A 52 -0.06 -11.10 15.79
CA LEU A 52 -1.00 -12.01 15.14
C LEU A 52 -2.43 -11.43 15.06
N GLY A 53 -2.70 -10.31 15.74
CA GLY A 53 -3.99 -9.65 15.76
C GLY A 53 -5.00 -10.32 16.72
N PRO A 54 -6.24 -9.83 16.76
CA PRO A 54 -7.27 -10.30 17.68
C PRO A 54 -7.86 -11.68 17.31
N VAL A 55 -7.68 -12.15 16.07
CA VAL A 55 -8.23 -13.42 15.60
C VAL A 55 -7.18 -14.18 14.80
N LEU A 56 -6.91 -15.42 15.20
CA LEU A 56 -6.01 -16.29 14.47
C LEU A 56 -6.72 -16.86 13.23
N HIS A 57 -6.15 -16.63 12.05
CA HIS A 57 -6.63 -17.20 10.81
C HIS A 57 -5.79 -18.43 10.45
N VAL A 58 -6.42 -19.62 10.45
CA VAL A 58 -5.79 -20.85 9.99
C VAL A 58 -6.48 -21.27 8.69
N ARG A 59 -5.73 -21.29 7.58
CA ARG A 59 -6.25 -21.61 6.24
C ARG A 59 -7.45 -20.74 5.81
N GLY A 60 -7.43 -19.45 6.14
CA GLY A 60 -8.51 -18.50 5.81
C GLY A 60 -9.79 -18.67 6.63
N ARG A 61 -9.78 -19.47 7.70
CA ARG A 61 -10.89 -19.59 8.66
C ARG A 61 -10.46 -19.02 10.00
N THR A 62 -11.33 -18.22 10.61
CA THR A 62 -11.16 -17.71 11.98
C THR A 62 -11.18 -18.90 12.94
N SER A 63 -10.06 -19.18 13.59
CA SER A 63 -9.92 -20.35 14.46
C SER A 63 -10.28 -20.00 15.90
N PHE A 64 -9.57 -19.05 16.50
CA PHE A 64 -9.76 -18.66 17.91
C PHE A 64 -9.47 -17.18 18.12
N ALA A 65 -10.18 -16.55 19.06
CA ALA A 65 -9.89 -15.19 19.52
C ALA A 65 -8.62 -15.20 20.37
N LEU A 66 -7.67 -14.33 20.02
CA LEU A 66 -6.42 -14.12 20.74
C LEU A 66 -6.61 -13.04 21.82
N PRO A 67 -5.71 -12.93 22.83
CA PRO A 67 -5.83 -11.93 23.90
C PRO A 67 -6.01 -10.48 23.40
N GLY A 68 -5.52 -10.18 22.19
CA GLY A 68 -5.73 -8.89 21.52
C GLY A 68 -7.20 -8.51 21.30
N SER A 69 -8.13 -9.47 21.25
CA SER A 69 -9.58 -9.19 21.07
C SER A 69 -10.18 -8.36 22.21
N TRP A 70 -9.60 -8.42 23.40
CA TRP A 70 -10.01 -7.62 24.56
C TRP A 70 -9.45 -6.20 24.49
N LEU A 71 -8.24 -6.03 23.95
CA LEU A 71 -7.58 -4.73 23.81
C LEU A 71 -8.20 -3.85 22.73
N VAL A 72 -8.74 -4.44 21.65
CA VAL A 72 -9.43 -3.70 20.58
C VAL A 72 -10.67 -2.95 21.09
N LYS A 73 -11.26 -3.39 22.21
CA LYS A 73 -12.41 -2.72 22.84
C LYS A 73 -12.04 -1.46 23.64
N ALA A 74 -10.74 -1.20 23.85
CA ALA A 74 -10.30 -0.01 24.55
C ALA A 74 -10.23 1.19 23.58
N PRO A 75 -10.83 2.35 23.93
CA PRO A 75 -11.00 3.49 23.02
C PRO A 75 -9.68 4.11 22.52
N LEU A 76 -8.56 3.87 23.22
CA LEU A 76 -7.22 4.32 22.81
C LEU A 76 -6.50 3.34 21.88
N ILE A 77 -6.89 2.06 21.87
CA ILE A 77 -6.21 0.98 21.14
C ILE A 77 -7.02 0.56 19.90
N GLY A 78 -8.29 0.96 19.79
CA GLY A 78 -9.14 0.66 18.63
C GLY A 78 -8.58 1.11 17.27
N ASN A 79 -7.69 2.12 17.27
CA ASN A 79 -7.01 2.63 16.06
C ASN A 79 -5.56 2.12 15.90
N ALA A 80 -5.05 1.31 16.83
CA ALA A 80 -3.73 0.71 16.70
C ALA A 80 -3.85 -0.50 15.77
N THR A 81 -3.48 -0.32 14.50
CA THR A 81 -3.46 -1.43 13.54
C THR A 81 -2.49 -2.51 14.02
N PRO A 82 -2.90 -3.80 14.02
CA PRO A 82 -2.05 -4.94 14.38
C PRO A 82 -0.68 -4.93 13.67
N ASP A 83 -0.61 -4.33 12.48
CA ASP A 83 0.59 -4.21 11.64
C ASP A 83 1.73 -3.41 12.30
N ARG A 84 1.44 -2.66 13.36
CA ARG A 84 2.47 -1.91 14.11
C ARG A 84 3.18 -2.75 15.17
N PHE A 85 2.60 -3.88 15.60
CA PHE A 85 3.18 -4.71 16.65
C PHE A 85 4.47 -5.44 16.26
N PRO A 86 4.68 -5.87 14.99
CA PRO A 86 5.99 -6.37 14.53
C PRO A 86 7.15 -5.41 14.79
N MET A 87 6.91 -4.10 14.81
CA MET A 87 7.91 -3.09 15.15
C MET A 87 8.39 -3.25 16.61
N TYR A 88 7.49 -3.54 17.55
CA TYR A 88 7.85 -3.78 18.95
C TYR A 88 8.59 -5.10 19.14
N THR A 89 8.21 -6.14 18.40
CA THR A 89 8.95 -7.41 18.36
C THR A 89 10.39 -7.17 17.87
N SER A 90 10.54 -6.43 16.77
CA SER A 90 11.84 -6.09 16.19
C SER A 90 12.70 -5.28 17.16
N LEU A 91 12.11 -4.29 17.85
CA LEU A 91 12.77 -3.52 18.89
C LEU A 91 13.27 -4.41 20.03
N ALA A 92 12.44 -5.33 20.51
CA ALA A 92 12.82 -6.26 21.58
C ALA A 92 13.96 -7.19 21.17
N VAL A 93 13.92 -7.72 19.95
CA VAL A 93 14.99 -8.55 19.37
C VAL A 93 16.29 -7.74 19.25
N ALA A 94 16.23 -6.49 18.82
CA ALA A 94 17.39 -5.60 18.73
C ALA A 94 18.02 -5.34 20.11
N VAL A 95 17.20 -5.08 21.14
CA VAL A 95 17.66 -4.93 22.53
C VAL A 95 18.32 -6.22 23.02
N ILE A 96 17.71 -7.38 22.78
CA ILE A 96 18.28 -8.69 23.13
C ILE A 96 19.64 -8.88 22.46
N ALA A 97 19.74 -8.63 21.15
CA ALA A 97 20.99 -8.74 20.41
C ALA A 97 22.08 -7.84 21.00
N ALA A 98 21.74 -6.57 21.29
CA ALA A 98 22.65 -5.61 21.88
C ALA A 98 23.16 -6.05 23.26
N VAL A 99 22.27 -6.47 24.19
CA VAL A 99 22.76 -6.91 25.51
C VAL A 99 23.48 -8.26 25.45
N TRP A 100 23.10 -9.16 24.53
CA TRP A 100 23.76 -10.45 24.38
C TRP A 100 25.21 -10.31 23.96
N VAL A 101 25.47 -9.39 23.02
CA VAL A 101 26.80 -9.03 22.55
C VAL A 101 27.57 -8.23 23.60
N ALA A 102 26.96 -7.22 24.22
CA ALA A 102 27.61 -6.40 25.26
C ALA A 102 28.03 -7.20 26.50
N ARG A 103 27.38 -8.35 26.75
CA ARG A 103 27.69 -9.26 27.87
C ARG A 103 28.65 -10.37 27.50
N ALA A 104 29.13 -10.43 26.26
CA ALA A 104 30.13 -11.39 25.84
C ALA A 104 31.42 -11.21 26.65
N ARG A 105 31.85 -12.26 27.36
CA ARG A 105 33.09 -12.25 28.15
C ARG A 105 33.96 -13.46 27.77
N GLY A 106 35.28 -13.27 27.84
CA GLY A 106 36.26 -14.31 27.53
C GLY A 106 36.65 -14.40 26.05
N PRO A 107 37.59 -15.29 25.71
CA PRO A 107 38.22 -15.35 24.37
C PRO A 107 37.26 -15.72 23.24
N TYR A 108 36.11 -16.32 23.54
CA TYR A 108 35.09 -16.73 22.56
C TYR A 108 33.90 -15.76 22.48
N GLY A 109 33.99 -14.58 23.10
CA GLY A 109 32.91 -13.59 23.07
C GLY A 109 32.56 -13.10 21.66
N TRP A 110 33.53 -13.13 20.75
CA TRP A 110 33.35 -12.74 19.34
C TRP A 110 32.36 -13.63 18.60
N VAL A 111 32.15 -14.89 19.00
CA VAL A 111 31.22 -15.83 18.35
C VAL A 111 29.78 -15.31 18.38
N ARG A 112 29.41 -14.50 19.38
CA ARG A 112 28.07 -13.89 19.47
C ARG A 112 27.82 -12.81 18.41
N TRP A 113 28.88 -12.19 17.87
CA TRP A 113 28.75 -11.18 16.82
C TRP A 113 28.35 -11.78 15.49
N ALA A 114 28.79 -12.99 15.16
CA ALA A 114 28.50 -13.65 13.89
C ALA A 114 26.99 -13.73 13.55
N PRO A 115 26.13 -14.29 14.42
CA PRO A 115 24.69 -14.34 14.14
C PRO A 115 24.02 -12.96 14.16
N VAL A 116 24.52 -12.01 14.96
CA VAL A 116 23.97 -10.64 15.01
C VAL A 116 24.28 -9.88 13.72
N LEU A 117 25.53 -9.94 13.24
CA LEU A 117 25.95 -9.33 11.98
C LEU A 117 25.25 -10.01 10.79
N LEU A 118 25.14 -11.34 10.79
CA LEU A 118 24.38 -12.06 9.78
C LEU A 118 22.91 -11.60 9.77
N GLY A 119 22.29 -11.48 10.95
CA GLY A 119 20.93 -10.95 11.08
C GLY A 119 20.81 -9.53 10.52
N ALA A 120 21.75 -8.64 10.83
CA ALA A 120 21.78 -7.27 10.30
C ALA A 120 21.94 -7.23 8.77
N VAL A 121 22.79 -8.08 8.21
CA VAL A 121 22.96 -8.21 6.75
C VAL A 121 21.69 -8.74 6.09
N MET A 122 21.00 -9.71 6.69
CA MET A 122 19.73 -10.23 6.19
C MET A 122 18.58 -9.21 6.24
N LEU A 123 18.73 -8.13 7.02
CA LEU A 123 17.79 -7.00 7.04
C LEU A 123 18.10 -5.94 5.98
N LEU A 124 19.26 -6.01 5.31
CA LEU A 124 19.55 -5.08 4.23
C LEU A 124 18.55 -5.28 3.09
N PRO A 125 17.95 -4.19 2.58
CA PRO A 125 17.01 -4.30 1.49
C PRO A 125 17.72 -4.87 0.26
N TYR A 126 17.04 -5.76 -0.46
CA TYR A 126 17.47 -6.17 -1.78
C TYR A 126 17.24 -5.00 -2.75
N ILE A 127 18.33 -4.40 -3.24
CA ILE A 127 18.29 -3.16 -4.03
C ILE A 127 17.98 -3.45 -5.51
N ASP A 128 18.29 -4.65 -6.01
CA ASP A 128 18.14 -4.98 -7.43
C ASP A 128 16.68 -5.31 -7.80
N GLY A 129 15.99 -4.40 -8.48
CA GLY A 129 14.66 -4.64 -9.05
C GLY A 129 13.49 -4.32 -8.12
N SER A 130 13.57 -3.24 -7.34
CA SER A 130 12.55 -2.93 -6.36
C SER A 130 11.20 -2.54 -6.99
N SER A 131 10.18 -3.38 -6.83
CA SER A 131 8.77 -2.95 -6.82
C SER A 131 8.46 -1.96 -5.68
N TRP A 132 9.40 -1.73 -4.76
CA TRP A 132 9.27 -0.88 -3.56
C TRP A 132 9.66 0.59 -3.77
N TYR A 133 10.43 0.87 -4.81
CA TYR A 133 10.55 2.19 -5.43
C TYR A 133 10.09 1.99 -6.86
N PRO A 134 8.79 2.08 -7.17
CA PRO A 134 8.44 2.40 -8.55
C PRO A 134 9.27 3.65 -8.87
N TYR A 135 10.14 3.55 -9.89
CA TYR A 135 10.71 4.74 -10.51
C TYR A 135 9.59 5.77 -10.61
N ASP A 136 9.84 7.03 -10.29
CA ASP A 136 8.82 8.04 -10.47
C ASP A 136 8.34 7.97 -11.94
N ARG A 137 7.18 7.32 -12.15
CA ARG A 137 6.59 7.06 -13.46
C ARG A 137 5.65 8.20 -13.82
N THR A 138 5.79 9.36 -13.17
CA THR A 138 5.02 10.54 -13.52
C THR A 138 5.20 10.81 -15.01
N PRO A 139 4.12 10.73 -15.81
CA PRO A 139 4.17 10.95 -17.24
C PRO A 139 4.73 12.35 -17.53
N ALA A 140 5.55 12.45 -18.59
CA ALA A 140 6.12 13.74 -19.01
C ALA A 140 5.03 14.80 -19.19
N PHE A 141 3.83 14.39 -19.61
CA PHE A 141 2.60 15.18 -19.72
C PHE A 141 2.34 16.12 -18.53
N PHE A 142 2.61 15.67 -17.30
CA PHE A 142 2.38 16.48 -16.09
C PHE A 142 3.57 17.35 -15.68
N THR A 143 4.75 17.12 -16.24
CA THR A 143 6.02 17.77 -15.85
C THR A 143 6.55 18.77 -16.87
N ASP A 144 6.19 18.63 -18.15
CA ASP A 144 6.71 19.45 -19.25
C ASP A 144 5.80 20.63 -19.64
N GLY A 145 4.68 20.80 -18.94
CA GLY A 145 3.68 21.83 -19.20
C GLY A 145 2.62 21.44 -20.23
N THR A 146 2.69 20.26 -20.84
CA THR A 146 1.69 19.78 -21.81
C THR A 146 0.29 19.68 -21.19
N SER A 147 0.20 19.25 -19.93
CA SER A 147 -1.04 19.17 -19.16
C SER A 147 -1.81 20.51 -19.16
N ALA A 148 -1.12 21.64 -19.01
CA ALA A 148 -1.72 22.97 -19.01
C ALA A 148 -2.27 23.41 -20.38
N SER A 149 -1.84 22.76 -21.46
CA SER A 149 -2.36 23.01 -22.81
C SER A 149 -3.55 22.13 -23.19
N VAL A 150 -3.71 20.99 -22.53
CA VAL A 150 -4.75 19.97 -22.85
C VAL A 150 -5.90 19.96 -21.83
N LEU A 151 -5.58 20.21 -20.55
CA LEU A 151 -6.54 20.34 -19.45
C LEU A 151 -6.80 21.82 -19.16
N THR A 152 -8.03 22.13 -18.75
CA THR A 152 -8.35 23.48 -18.28
C THR A 152 -8.05 23.62 -16.79
N PRO A 153 -7.64 24.81 -16.30
CA PRO A 153 -7.52 25.05 -14.86
C PRO A 153 -8.84 24.75 -14.13
N ASP A 154 -8.76 24.13 -12.95
CA ASP A 154 -9.89 23.70 -12.11
C ASP A 154 -10.86 22.68 -12.77
N GLU A 155 -10.43 22.09 -13.90
CA GLU A 155 -11.15 21.01 -14.55
C GLU A 155 -11.32 19.83 -13.58
N ASN A 156 -12.47 19.16 -13.63
CA ASN A 156 -12.67 17.95 -12.85
C ASN A 156 -12.32 16.73 -13.70
N VAL A 157 -11.22 16.09 -13.34
CA VAL A 157 -10.53 15.07 -14.12
C VAL A 157 -10.55 13.76 -13.35
N PHE A 158 -10.99 12.69 -14.01
CA PHE A 158 -10.89 11.33 -13.50
C PHE A 158 -9.62 10.67 -14.07
N VAL A 159 -8.71 10.25 -13.21
CA VAL A 159 -7.39 9.72 -13.56
C VAL A 159 -7.36 8.21 -13.32
N ILE A 160 -6.93 7.47 -14.34
CA ILE A 160 -6.81 6.02 -14.33
C ILE A 160 -5.34 5.65 -14.52
N THR A 161 -4.76 4.98 -13.53
CA THR A 161 -3.32 4.72 -13.44
C THR A 161 -3.01 3.22 -13.41
N GLU A 162 -1.72 2.86 -13.38
CA GLU A 162 -1.32 1.46 -13.21
C GLU A 162 -1.57 1.01 -11.77
N THR A 163 -1.15 1.80 -10.80
CA THR A 163 -1.34 1.54 -9.36
C THR A 163 -2.08 2.71 -8.70
N ASN A 164 -3.04 2.41 -7.82
CA ASN A 164 -3.73 3.44 -7.04
C ASN A 164 -2.70 4.21 -6.18
N GLY A 165 -2.83 5.54 -6.13
CA GLY A 165 -1.90 6.47 -5.51
C GLY A 165 -1.04 7.23 -6.51
N GLU A 166 -0.79 6.69 -7.70
CA GLU A 166 -0.07 7.42 -8.77
C GLU A 166 -0.83 8.68 -9.20
N GLU A 167 -2.16 8.67 -9.18
CA GLU A 167 -2.98 9.84 -9.51
C GLU A 167 -2.70 11.03 -8.58
N MET A 168 -2.36 10.77 -7.32
CA MET A 168 -2.00 11.81 -6.36
C MET A 168 -0.63 12.43 -6.69
N LEU A 169 0.31 11.62 -7.19
CA LEU A 169 1.61 12.10 -7.67
C LEU A 169 1.44 12.97 -8.93
N TRP A 170 0.59 12.54 -9.87
CA TRP A 170 0.34 13.27 -11.10
C TRP A 170 -0.36 14.60 -10.83
N GLN A 171 -1.32 14.63 -9.89
CA GLN A 171 -1.94 15.87 -9.44
C GLN A 171 -0.92 16.82 -8.80
N SER A 172 -0.01 16.29 -7.97
CA SER A 172 1.05 17.09 -7.35
C SER A 172 2.04 17.62 -8.39
N ALA A 173 2.40 16.83 -9.40
CA ALA A 173 3.31 17.25 -10.47
C ALA A 173 2.70 18.34 -11.36
N ALA A 174 1.37 18.32 -11.51
CA ALA A 174 0.61 19.35 -12.19
C ALA A 174 0.30 20.59 -11.32
N ASP A 175 1.00 20.78 -10.20
CA ASP A 175 0.78 21.87 -9.24
C ASP A 175 -0.70 22.01 -8.80
N PHE A 176 -1.41 20.90 -8.71
CA PHE A 176 -2.85 20.86 -8.39
C PHE A 176 -3.73 21.67 -9.35
N ALA A 177 -3.33 21.82 -10.61
CA ALA A 177 -4.06 22.60 -11.62
C ALA A 177 -5.46 22.06 -11.98
N PHE A 178 -5.80 20.84 -11.56
CA PHE A 178 -7.09 20.20 -11.78
C PHE A 178 -7.61 19.50 -10.51
N ARG A 179 -8.93 19.33 -10.46
CA ARG A 179 -9.66 18.65 -9.37
C ARG A 179 -9.87 17.18 -9.74
N MET A 180 -9.93 16.32 -8.73
CA MET A 180 -10.24 14.90 -8.90
C MET A 180 -11.42 14.51 -7.99
N PRO A 181 -12.42 13.77 -8.48
CA PRO A 181 -13.50 13.24 -7.65
C PRO A 181 -13.12 11.93 -6.92
N GLU A 182 -11.99 11.33 -7.26
CA GLU A 182 -11.36 10.20 -6.58
C GLU A 182 -10.07 10.60 -5.84
N GLY A 183 -9.53 9.65 -5.07
CA GLY A 183 -8.15 9.76 -4.59
C GLY A 183 -7.76 8.68 -3.59
N TYR A 184 -6.48 8.33 -3.59
CA TYR A 184 -5.87 7.43 -2.62
C TYR A 184 -5.54 8.14 -1.28
N ILE A 185 -6.59 8.50 -0.53
CA ILE A 185 -6.47 9.27 0.74
C ILE A 185 -6.59 8.42 2.02
N GLY A 186 -6.55 7.09 1.90
CA GLY A 186 -6.80 6.18 3.02
C GLY A 186 -8.29 6.04 3.36
N PRO A 187 -8.72 6.17 4.64
CA PRO A 187 -10.12 6.00 5.02
C PRO A 187 -11.06 6.99 4.34
N ILE A 188 -11.89 6.49 3.42
CA ILE A 188 -12.88 7.31 2.72
C ILE A 188 -14.05 7.68 3.66
N PRO A 189 -14.48 8.96 3.68
CA PRO A 189 -15.67 9.38 4.44
C PRO A 189 -16.92 8.60 4.06
N ASP A 190 -17.80 8.35 5.02
CA ASP A 190 -18.98 7.48 4.86
C ASP A 190 -19.84 7.74 3.61
N PRO A 191 -20.10 9.00 3.19
CA PRO A 191 -20.87 9.28 1.98
C PRO A 191 -20.26 8.69 0.69
N TYR A 192 -18.93 8.57 0.63
CA TYR A 192 -18.18 8.14 -0.56
C TYR A 192 -17.69 6.69 -0.46
N ARG A 193 -17.79 6.06 0.72
CA ARG A 193 -17.29 4.69 0.96
C ARG A 193 -18.00 3.62 0.11
N ARG A 194 -19.22 3.90 -0.35
CA ARG A 194 -20.05 2.95 -1.10
C ARG A 194 -19.73 2.90 -2.60
N THR A 195 -19.02 3.89 -3.14
CA THR A 195 -18.67 3.95 -4.56
C THR A 195 -17.23 3.51 -4.75
N ARG A 196 -17.02 2.35 -5.38
CA ARG A 196 -15.67 1.83 -5.64
C ARG A 196 -14.83 2.81 -6.48
N MET A 197 -15.48 3.54 -7.40
CA MET A 197 -14.84 4.57 -8.21
C MET A 197 -14.22 5.72 -7.40
N SER A 198 -14.70 6.01 -6.19
CA SER A 198 -14.11 7.05 -5.33
C SER A 198 -12.71 6.70 -4.82
N LYS A 199 -12.29 5.43 -4.91
CA LYS A 199 -10.93 4.97 -4.60
C LYS A 199 -9.97 5.08 -5.79
N GLY A 200 -10.47 5.47 -6.96
CA GLY A 200 -9.74 5.40 -8.23
C GLY A 200 -9.89 4.05 -8.93
N LEU A 201 -9.34 3.97 -10.13
CA LEU A 201 -9.22 2.75 -10.92
C LEU A 201 -7.74 2.51 -11.25
N GLY A 202 -7.26 1.30 -10.90
CA GLY A 202 -5.90 0.85 -11.16
C GLY A 202 -5.87 -0.47 -11.93
N VAL A 203 -4.79 -0.72 -12.66
CA VAL A 203 -4.50 -2.03 -13.24
C VAL A 203 -4.15 -3.03 -12.14
N GLU A 204 -3.20 -2.66 -11.28
CA GLU A 204 -2.65 -3.43 -10.17
C GLU A 204 -3.37 -3.13 -8.84
N ASP A 205 -4.69 -3.21 -8.83
CA ASP A 205 -5.47 -3.10 -7.59
C ASP A 205 -5.49 -4.44 -6.85
N ALA A 206 -5.29 -4.40 -5.52
CA ALA A 206 -5.45 -5.55 -4.64
C ALA A 206 -6.86 -6.18 -4.74
N HIS A 207 -7.87 -5.40 -5.13
CA HIS A 207 -9.22 -5.85 -5.44
C HIS A 207 -9.62 -5.38 -6.84
N PRO A 208 -9.24 -6.12 -7.90
CA PRO A 208 -9.51 -5.72 -9.28
C PRO A 208 -10.97 -5.35 -9.48
N PHE A 209 -11.20 -4.14 -9.98
CA PHE A 209 -12.52 -3.62 -10.28
C PHE A 209 -12.51 -2.97 -11.67
N GLU A 210 -13.45 -3.41 -12.49
CA GLU A 210 -13.73 -2.84 -13.80
C GLU A 210 -15.23 -2.49 -13.83
N PRO A 211 -15.61 -1.20 -13.86
CA PRO A 211 -17.01 -0.82 -13.94
C PRO A 211 -17.58 -1.17 -15.32
N SER A 212 -18.90 -1.39 -15.38
CA SER A 212 -19.58 -1.38 -16.68
C SER A 212 -19.53 0.03 -17.30
N SER A 213 -19.59 0.15 -18.62
CA SER A 213 -19.58 1.46 -19.31
C SER A 213 -20.73 2.37 -18.85
N THR A 214 -21.91 1.79 -18.57
CA THR A 214 -23.06 2.52 -18.02
C THR A 214 -22.82 2.98 -16.58
N GLU A 215 -22.25 2.13 -15.74
CA GLU A 215 -21.89 2.50 -14.36
C GLU A 215 -20.85 3.62 -14.33
N LEU A 216 -19.83 3.51 -15.19
CA LEU A 216 -18.80 4.52 -15.35
C LEU A 216 -19.41 5.84 -15.82
N SER A 217 -20.19 5.84 -16.92
CA SER A 217 -20.76 7.08 -17.46
C SER A 217 -21.69 7.78 -16.46
N MET A 218 -22.56 7.03 -15.77
CA MET A 218 -23.46 7.60 -14.76
C MET A 218 -22.68 8.22 -13.59
N TRP A 219 -21.61 7.57 -13.13
CA TRP A 219 -20.82 8.09 -12.03
C TRP A 219 -19.99 9.31 -12.44
N LEU A 220 -19.35 9.28 -13.61
CA LEU A 220 -18.60 10.42 -14.15
C LEU A 220 -19.51 11.63 -14.33
N GLN A 221 -20.71 11.45 -14.89
CA GLN A 221 -21.70 12.52 -15.02
C GLN A 221 -22.18 13.03 -13.66
N LYS A 222 -22.49 12.13 -12.72
CA LYS A 222 -22.95 12.50 -11.37
C LYS A 222 -21.92 13.34 -10.61
N ASN A 223 -20.64 13.12 -10.85
CA ASN A 223 -19.55 13.84 -10.19
C ASN A 223 -19.00 14.99 -11.04
N ASP A 224 -19.70 15.42 -12.11
CA ASP A 224 -19.30 16.52 -12.98
C ASP A 224 -17.90 16.34 -13.57
N VAL A 225 -17.53 15.12 -13.95
CA VAL A 225 -16.25 14.84 -14.62
C VAL A 225 -16.33 15.29 -16.07
N THR A 226 -15.31 16.05 -16.48
CA THR A 226 -15.24 16.70 -17.80
C THR A 226 -14.13 16.10 -18.68
N ALA A 227 -13.08 15.56 -18.07
CA ALA A 227 -12.06 14.78 -18.75
C ALA A 227 -11.70 13.51 -17.98
N VAL A 228 -11.30 12.47 -18.73
CA VAL A 228 -10.70 11.25 -18.20
C VAL A 228 -9.28 11.17 -18.72
N VAL A 229 -8.30 11.01 -17.83
CA VAL A 229 -6.90 10.81 -18.17
C VAL A 229 -6.52 9.36 -17.88
N ILE A 230 -5.96 8.68 -18.86
CA ILE A 230 -5.57 7.26 -18.73
C ILE A 230 -4.08 7.14 -19.03
N GLY A 231 -3.31 6.58 -18.10
CA GLY A 231 -1.91 6.22 -18.34
C GLY A 231 -1.76 5.11 -19.38
N ASP A 232 -0.67 5.10 -20.13
CA ASP A 232 -0.42 4.11 -21.20
C ASP A 232 -0.58 2.66 -20.75
N LEU A 233 -0.14 2.34 -19.53
CA LEU A 233 -0.23 1.00 -18.95
C LEU A 233 -1.68 0.62 -18.58
N ALA A 234 -2.48 1.60 -18.18
CA ALA A 234 -3.90 1.44 -17.86
C ALA A 234 -4.80 1.43 -19.10
N ARG A 235 -4.37 2.07 -20.20
CA ARG A 235 -5.14 2.18 -21.46
C ARG A 235 -5.60 0.81 -21.96
N LYS A 236 -4.70 -0.18 -21.96
CA LYS A 236 -5.00 -1.55 -22.42
C LYS A 236 -6.23 -2.19 -21.75
N LYS A 237 -6.52 -1.81 -20.50
CA LYS A 237 -7.63 -2.35 -19.70
C LYS A 237 -8.88 -1.48 -19.79
N PHE A 238 -8.72 -0.16 -19.71
CA PHE A 238 -9.85 0.76 -19.50
C PHE A 238 -10.30 1.53 -20.74
N GLU A 239 -9.50 1.58 -21.82
CA GLU A 239 -9.81 2.33 -23.04
C GLU A 239 -11.20 1.99 -23.59
N ARG A 240 -11.50 0.70 -23.72
CA ARG A 240 -12.79 0.24 -24.26
C ARG A 240 -13.96 0.68 -23.38
N VAL A 241 -13.81 0.59 -22.06
CA VAL A 241 -14.87 0.97 -21.12
C VAL A 241 -15.13 2.47 -21.18
N VAL A 242 -14.07 3.29 -21.27
CA VAL A 242 -14.17 4.75 -21.41
C VAL A 242 -14.79 5.15 -22.75
N TYR A 243 -14.41 4.49 -23.84
CA TYR A 243 -14.99 4.71 -25.16
C TYR A 243 -16.49 4.36 -25.20
N ASP A 244 -16.86 3.20 -24.66
CA ASP A 244 -18.24 2.72 -24.58
C ASP A 244 -19.08 3.56 -23.61
N ALA A 245 -18.45 4.24 -22.65
CA ALA A 245 -19.08 5.21 -21.75
C ALA A 245 -19.38 6.57 -22.42
N GLY A 246 -19.00 6.76 -23.69
CA GLY A 246 -19.32 7.95 -24.49
C GLY A 246 -18.20 8.99 -24.56
N PHE A 247 -17.01 8.68 -24.06
CA PHE A 247 -15.85 9.55 -24.16
C PHE A 247 -15.08 9.29 -25.46
N ARG A 248 -14.41 10.32 -25.97
CA ARG A 248 -13.56 10.28 -27.17
C ARG A 248 -12.20 10.87 -26.85
N GLN A 249 -11.17 10.24 -27.40
CA GLN A 249 -9.80 10.67 -27.23
C GLN A 249 -9.60 12.02 -27.91
N VAL A 250 -9.04 12.98 -27.17
CA VAL A 250 -8.66 14.31 -27.66
C VAL A 250 -7.15 14.52 -27.63
N TYR A 251 -6.42 13.68 -26.90
CA TYR A 251 -4.96 13.72 -26.78
C TYR A 251 -4.40 12.31 -26.54
N GLU A 252 -3.23 12.03 -27.09
CA GLU A 252 -2.39 10.88 -26.75
C GLU A 252 -0.92 11.25 -26.96
N GLY A 253 -0.11 11.07 -25.92
CA GLY A 253 1.29 11.46 -25.90
C GLY A 253 1.83 11.50 -24.48
N ASP A 254 3.15 11.55 -24.36
CA ASP A 254 3.87 11.81 -23.10
C ASP A 254 3.46 10.92 -21.91
N GLY A 255 3.05 9.68 -22.19
CA GLY A 255 2.70 8.66 -21.21
C GLY A 255 1.20 8.56 -20.86
N VAL A 256 0.33 9.41 -21.45
CA VAL A 256 -1.11 9.41 -21.17
C VAL A 256 -1.97 9.61 -22.43
N SER A 257 -3.27 9.36 -22.27
CA SER A 257 -4.31 9.77 -23.20
C SER A 257 -5.39 10.53 -22.46
N VAL A 258 -5.89 11.62 -23.04
CA VAL A 258 -6.99 12.42 -22.48
C VAL A 258 -8.25 12.20 -23.31
N TRP A 259 -9.35 11.99 -22.62
CA TRP A 259 -10.65 11.66 -23.19
C TRP A 259 -11.70 12.63 -22.67
N ARG A 260 -12.59 13.12 -23.55
CA ARG A 260 -13.69 14.02 -23.19
C ARG A 260 -15.01 13.47 -23.70
N MET A 261 -16.13 13.82 -23.05
CA MET A 261 -17.45 13.42 -23.56
C MET A 261 -17.65 13.97 -24.97
N ALA A 262 -18.12 13.12 -25.88
CA ALA A 262 -18.50 13.58 -27.21
C ALA A 262 -19.60 14.65 -27.07
N SER A 263 -19.32 15.88 -27.51
CA SER A 263 -20.39 16.89 -27.56
C SER A 263 -21.50 16.37 -28.48
N PRO A 264 -22.78 16.53 -28.11
CA PRO A 264 -23.87 16.26 -29.04
C PRO A 264 -23.67 17.19 -30.23
N SER A 265 -23.34 16.62 -31.39
CA SER A 265 -23.08 17.36 -32.61
C SER A 265 -24.26 18.30 -32.90
N THR A 266 -23.99 19.60 -32.99
CA THR A 266 -24.89 20.56 -33.64
C THR A 266 -24.98 20.20 -35.12
N ALA A 267 -25.95 19.37 -35.48
CA ALA A 267 -26.39 19.10 -36.85
C ALA A 267 -27.91 18.80 -36.76
N ALA A 268 -28.82 19.50 -37.42
CA ALA A 268 -28.73 20.14 -38.73
C ALA A 268 -29.37 21.54 -38.74
N GLY A 269 -28.54 22.55 -39.05
CA GLY A 269 -28.97 23.75 -39.73
C GLY A 269 -28.58 23.63 -41.20
N THR A 270 -29.54 23.20 -42.02
CA THR A 270 -29.59 23.35 -43.49
C THR A 270 -31.07 23.62 -43.73
N GLY A 271 -31.49 24.84 -44.05
CA GLY A 271 -31.12 25.55 -45.27
C GLY A 271 -32.27 25.33 -46.25
#